data_AF-A0A9X5XDB7-F1
#
_entry.id   AF-A0A9X5XDB7-F1
#
_cell.length_a   1.000
_cell.length_b   1.000
_cell.length_c   1.000
_cell.angle_alpha   90.00
_cell.angle_beta   90.00
_cell.angle_gamma   90.00
#
_symmetry.space_group_name_H-M   'P 1'
#
loop_
_entity.id
_entity.type
_entity.pdbx_description
1 polymer ?
#
loop_
_entity_poly.entity_id
_entity_poly.type
_entity_poly.pdbx_seq_one_letter_code
_entity_poly.pdbx_strand_id
1 'polypeptide(L)'
;PKEDAHTALAAGGINAALATMDPEDSWQQHAADTLKESYLLADPRTVEIVTQGAARGIDDLERYGMAFAREEDGRISQRFFGAHKYRRTAFAGDYTGLEIQRTLIRRAEQLDIPVLDGVYITRLLVHDGAVFGAYGFDLTNGKRYLIHADAVILAAGGHTRIWRRTSSRRDENTGDSFRLAVEAGARLRDAELVQFHPSGIIEPENAAGTLVSEAARGEGGILRNALG
;
A
#
# COMPACT_ATOMS: atom_id res chain seq x y z
N PRO A 1 1.13 -7.91 14.56
CA PRO A 1 2.60 -8.14 14.55
C PRO A 1 3.26 -7.23 13.52
N LYS A 2 4.44 -6.67 13.80
CA LYS A 2 5.12 -5.74 12.89
C LYS A 2 5.46 -6.34 11.52
N GLU A 3 5.57 -7.68 11.46
CA GLU A 3 5.86 -8.44 10.25
C GLU A 3 4.61 -8.92 9.50
N ASP A 4 3.41 -8.62 9.98
CA ASP A 4 2.15 -9.17 9.47
C ASP A 4 1.15 -8.08 9.05
N ALA A 5 1.64 -7.07 8.33
CA ALA A 5 0.79 -6.03 7.73
C ALA A 5 0.26 -6.49 6.36
N HIS A 6 -0.90 -5.94 5.95
CA HIS A 6 -1.50 -6.22 4.63
C HIS A 6 -0.54 -5.95 3.46
N THR A 7 0.41 -5.02 3.61
CA THR A 7 1.46 -4.71 2.63
C THR A 7 2.18 -5.96 2.12
N ALA A 8 2.43 -6.96 2.98
CA ALA A 8 3.09 -8.21 2.59
C ALA A 8 2.35 -8.98 1.48
N LEU A 9 1.05 -8.75 1.29
CA LEU A 9 0.24 -9.43 0.28
C LEU A 9 0.31 -8.80 -1.11
N ALA A 10 0.95 -7.63 -1.25
CA ALA A 10 1.08 -6.99 -2.56
C ALA A 10 2.05 -7.77 -3.46
N ALA A 11 1.54 -8.30 -4.59
CA ALA A 11 2.34 -9.09 -5.53
C ALA A 11 2.82 -8.28 -6.76
N GLY A 12 1.99 -7.33 -7.21
CA GLY A 12 2.12 -6.69 -8.53
C GLY A 12 3.39 -5.87 -8.73
N GLY A 13 3.76 -5.04 -7.77
CA GLY A 13 4.95 -4.19 -7.84
C GLY A 13 4.71 -2.78 -7.34
N ILE A 14 5.65 -1.89 -7.61
CA ILE A 14 5.63 -0.47 -7.27
C ILE A 14 5.98 0.37 -8.50
N ASN A 15 5.18 1.42 -8.76
CA ASN A 15 5.31 2.22 -9.96
C ASN A 15 6.33 3.35 -9.78
N ALA A 16 7.28 3.46 -10.72
CA ALA A 16 8.19 4.59 -10.86
C ALA A 16 8.64 4.70 -12.32
N ALA A 17 8.63 5.92 -12.87
CA ALA A 17 9.15 6.17 -14.21
C ALA A 17 10.69 6.17 -14.17
N LEU A 18 11.30 4.99 -14.32
CA LEU A 18 12.77 4.81 -14.33
C LEU A 18 13.35 4.85 -15.75
N ALA A 19 12.49 4.79 -16.77
CA ALA A 19 12.86 4.72 -18.18
C ALA A 19 13.85 3.57 -18.50
N THR A 20 13.85 2.49 -17.70
CA THR A 20 14.73 1.34 -17.93
C THR A 20 14.22 0.45 -19.06
N MET A 21 12.89 0.36 -19.23
CA MET A 21 12.29 -0.48 -20.28
C MET A 21 11.80 0.33 -21.48
N ASP A 22 11.28 1.54 -21.22
CA ASP A 22 10.73 2.45 -22.20
C ASP A 22 11.39 3.84 -22.03
N PRO A 23 12.36 4.22 -22.88
CA PRO A 23 13.12 5.48 -22.73
C PRO A 23 12.26 6.75 -22.73
N GLU A 24 11.07 6.71 -23.34
CA GLU A 24 10.12 7.82 -23.36
C GLU A 24 9.28 7.96 -22.08
N ASP A 25 9.38 7.03 -21.11
CA ASP A 25 8.64 7.16 -19.87
C ASP A 25 9.19 8.31 -19.02
N SER A 26 8.27 8.97 -18.30
CA SER A 26 8.60 10.13 -17.49
C SER A 26 7.61 10.26 -16.33
N TRP A 27 8.01 10.96 -15.27
CA TRP A 27 7.09 11.21 -14.16
C TRP A 27 5.86 12.02 -14.61
N GLN A 28 5.99 12.87 -15.64
CA GLN A 28 4.87 13.60 -16.23
C GLN A 28 3.88 12.67 -16.91
N GLN A 29 4.37 11.67 -17.65
CA GLN A 29 3.47 10.66 -18.23
C GLN A 29 2.83 9.79 -17.14
N HIS A 30 3.58 9.43 -16.09
CA HIS A 30 3.01 8.75 -14.92
C HIS A 30 1.90 9.59 -14.28
N ALA A 31 2.11 10.90 -14.08
CA ALA A 31 1.11 11.82 -13.55
C ALA A 31 -0.13 11.92 -14.46
N ALA A 32 0.08 12.00 -15.77
CA ALA A 32 -1.01 12.05 -16.75
C ALA A 32 -1.88 10.79 -16.70
N ASP A 33 -1.25 9.60 -16.63
CA ASP A 33 -1.96 8.33 -16.49
C ASP A 33 -2.74 8.30 -15.17
N THR A 34 -2.12 8.68 -14.05
CA THR A 34 -2.79 8.72 -12.73
C THR A 34 -3.99 9.67 -12.69
N LEU A 35 -3.85 10.89 -13.24
CA LEU A 35 -4.93 11.86 -13.28
C LEU A 35 -6.10 11.35 -14.12
N LYS A 36 -5.82 10.80 -15.30
CA LYS A 36 -6.83 10.25 -16.19
C LYS A 36 -7.59 9.09 -15.53
N GLU A 37 -6.88 8.14 -14.95
CA GLU A 37 -7.48 6.94 -14.34
C GLU A 37 -8.18 7.24 -12.99
N SER A 38 -7.81 8.35 -12.33
CA SER A 38 -8.57 8.87 -11.18
C SER A 38 -9.88 9.57 -11.57
N TYR A 39 -10.23 9.62 -12.86
CA TYR A 39 -11.35 10.39 -13.39
C TYR A 39 -11.29 11.87 -13.01
N LEU A 40 -10.07 12.42 -12.94
CA LEU A 40 -9.78 13.80 -12.51
C LEU A 40 -10.28 14.14 -11.09
N LEU A 41 -10.55 13.14 -10.24
CA LEU A 41 -10.91 13.34 -8.83
C LEU A 41 -9.68 13.51 -7.94
N ALA A 42 -8.51 13.00 -8.36
CA ALA A 42 -7.28 13.14 -7.60
C ALA A 42 -6.81 14.61 -7.57
N ASP A 43 -6.24 15.00 -6.42
CA ASP A 43 -5.57 16.29 -6.29
C ASP A 43 -4.28 16.32 -7.14
N PRO A 44 -4.17 17.22 -8.14
CA PRO A 44 -3.03 17.21 -9.06
C PRO A 44 -1.68 17.44 -8.38
N ARG A 45 -1.65 18.22 -7.29
CA ARG A 45 -0.41 18.48 -6.54
C ARG A 45 0.07 17.22 -5.83
N THR A 46 -0.84 16.45 -5.26
CA THR A 46 -0.53 15.15 -4.65
C THR A 46 -0.02 14.17 -5.68
N VAL A 47 -0.65 14.10 -6.87
CA VAL A 47 -0.18 13.24 -7.97
C VAL A 47 1.23 13.65 -8.43
N GLU A 48 1.49 14.94 -8.59
CA GLU A 48 2.82 15.46 -8.94
C GLU A 48 3.88 15.02 -7.92
N ILE A 49 3.63 15.24 -6.63
CA ILE A 49 4.56 14.86 -5.55
C ILE A 49 4.87 13.36 -5.59
N VAL A 50 3.83 12.52 -5.71
CA VAL A 50 3.99 11.05 -5.72
C VAL A 50 4.77 10.61 -6.95
N THR A 51 4.38 11.06 -8.15
CA THR A 51 4.95 10.58 -9.40
C THR A 51 6.37 11.09 -9.63
N GLN A 52 6.67 12.34 -9.24
CA GLN A 52 8.02 12.89 -9.28
C GLN A 52 8.93 12.25 -8.22
N GLY A 53 8.40 11.94 -7.04
CA GLY A 53 9.13 11.29 -5.95
C GLY A 53 9.33 9.78 -6.11
N ALA A 54 8.58 9.13 -6.99
CA ALA A 54 8.54 7.67 -7.11
C ALA A 54 9.91 7.05 -7.43
N ALA A 55 10.68 7.64 -8.34
CA ALA A 55 12.02 7.15 -8.69
C ALA A 55 12.96 7.15 -7.48
N ARG A 56 12.95 8.23 -6.70
CA ARG A 56 13.70 8.31 -5.43
C ARG A 56 13.27 7.23 -4.45
N GLY A 57 11.98 6.90 -4.39
CA GLY A 57 11.47 5.81 -3.56
C GLY A 57 12.08 4.45 -3.94
N ILE A 58 12.24 4.17 -5.24
CA ILE A 58 12.93 2.97 -5.72
C ILE A 58 14.41 3.01 -5.34
N ASP A 59 15.08 4.13 -5.57
CA ASP A 59 16.50 4.29 -5.21
C ASP A 59 16.72 4.08 -3.71
N ASP A 60 15.84 4.60 -2.87
CA ASP A 60 15.88 4.41 -1.41
C ASP A 60 15.76 2.92 -1.05
N LEU A 61 14.80 2.20 -1.64
CA LEU A 61 14.61 0.77 -1.42
C LEU A 61 15.82 -0.05 -1.89
N GLU A 62 16.39 0.26 -3.06
CA GLU A 62 17.60 -0.39 -3.56
C GLU A 62 18.78 -0.16 -2.60
N ARG A 63 19.00 1.08 -2.14
CA ARG A 63 20.04 1.41 -1.16
C ARG A 63 19.82 0.74 0.20
N TYR A 64 18.59 0.47 0.59
CA TYR A 64 18.25 -0.30 1.80
C TYR A 64 18.37 -1.82 1.60
N GLY A 65 18.74 -2.27 0.39
CA GLY A 65 19.02 -3.67 0.08
C GLY A 65 17.81 -4.46 -0.43
N MET A 66 16.78 -3.79 -0.97
CA MET A 66 15.70 -4.48 -1.66
C MET A 66 16.20 -5.08 -2.98
N ALA A 67 15.95 -6.37 -3.19
CA ALA A 67 16.36 -7.09 -4.39
C ALA A 67 15.28 -7.02 -5.48
N PHE A 68 15.26 -5.94 -6.26
CA PHE A 68 14.42 -5.85 -7.44
C PHE A 68 14.86 -6.85 -8.52
N ALA A 69 13.90 -7.30 -9.34
CA ALA A 69 14.19 -8.04 -10.56
C ALA A 69 15.05 -7.20 -11.50
N ARG A 70 16.00 -7.84 -12.18
CA ARG A 70 16.94 -7.19 -13.08
C ARG A 70 16.99 -7.87 -14.44
N GLU A 71 17.26 -7.06 -15.45
CA GLU A 71 17.63 -7.51 -16.79
C GLU A 71 19.07 -8.05 -16.80
N GLU A 72 19.48 -8.71 -17.87
CA GLU A 72 20.84 -9.24 -18.03
C GLU A 72 21.93 -8.15 -17.94
N ASP A 73 21.59 -6.91 -18.32
CA ASP A 73 22.47 -5.75 -18.24
C ASP A 73 22.49 -5.06 -16.85
N GLY A 74 21.76 -5.61 -15.87
CA GLY A 74 21.73 -5.15 -14.49
C GLY A 74 20.75 -4.02 -14.20
N ARG A 75 20.04 -3.47 -15.21
CA ARG A 75 18.98 -2.49 -14.98
C ARG A 75 17.79 -3.12 -14.25
N ILE A 76 17.06 -2.33 -13.46
CA ILE A 76 15.82 -2.77 -12.83
C ILE A 76 14.78 -3.08 -13.92
N SER A 77 14.26 -4.30 -13.89
CA SER A 77 13.19 -4.73 -14.79
C SER A 77 11.87 -4.08 -14.40
N GLN A 78 11.08 -3.68 -15.42
CA GLN A 78 9.74 -3.13 -15.23
C GLN A 78 8.74 -3.83 -16.16
N ARG A 79 7.53 -4.04 -15.68
CA ARG A 79 6.44 -4.69 -16.45
C ARG A 79 5.25 -3.76 -16.66
N PHE A 80 4.34 -4.18 -17.55
CA PHE A 80 3.03 -3.56 -17.68
C PHE A 80 2.18 -3.91 -16.46
N PHE A 81 1.45 -2.91 -15.95
CA PHE A 81 0.51 -3.10 -14.85
C PHE A 81 -0.56 -2.01 -14.90
N GLY A 82 -1.83 -2.39 -14.77
CA GLY A 82 -2.95 -1.46 -14.88
C GLY A 82 -3.03 -0.75 -16.23
N ALA A 83 -3.62 0.44 -16.25
CA ALA A 83 -3.90 1.23 -17.45
C ALA A 83 -2.76 2.19 -17.85
N HIS A 84 -1.51 1.87 -17.48
CA HIS A 84 -0.36 2.72 -17.78
C HIS A 84 0.12 2.62 -19.23
N LYS A 85 0.58 3.75 -19.78
CA LYS A 85 1.10 3.80 -21.16
C LYS A 85 2.42 3.04 -21.34
N TYR A 86 3.31 3.11 -20.35
CA TYR A 86 4.65 2.53 -20.40
C TYR A 86 4.87 1.53 -19.25
N ARG A 87 5.86 0.64 -19.41
CA ARG A 87 6.28 -0.29 -18.36
C ARG A 87 7.02 0.49 -17.28
N ARG A 88 6.40 0.62 -16.11
CA ARG A 88 6.95 1.37 -14.97
C ARG A 88 6.79 0.70 -13.62
N THR A 89 6.30 -0.53 -13.62
CA THR A 89 6.08 -1.30 -12.39
C THR A 89 7.32 -2.13 -12.09
N ALA A 90 8.15 -1.65 -11.17
CA ALA A 90 9.28 -2.40 -10.64
C ALA A 90 8.76 -3.48 -9.66
N PHE A 91 9.42 -4.64 -9.62
CA PHE A 91 8.93 -5.79 -8.86
C PHE A 91 10.06 -6.67 -8.31
N ALA A 92 9.73 -7.52 -7.34
CA ALA A 92 10.55 -8.62 -6.86
C ALA A 92 9.70 -9.90 -6.86
N GLY A 93 9.90 -10.74 -7.88
CA GLY A 93 9.08 -11.92 -8.11
C GLY A 93 7.57 -11.62 -8.11
N ASP A 94 6.81 -12.43 -7.38
CA ASP A 94 5.37 -12.27 -7.12
C ASP A 94 5.08 -11.89 -5.65
N TYR A 95 6.08 -11.38 -4.91
CA TYR A 95 6.00 -11.06 -3.48
C TYR A 95 6.60 -9.67 -3.17
N THR A 96 6.47 -8.72 -4.11
CA THR A 96 7.08 -7.39 -4.02
C THR A 96 6.79 -6.67 -2.69
N GLY A 97 5.55 -6.71 -2.22
CA GLY A 97 5.12 -6.09 -0.97
C GLY A 97 5.80 -6.68 0.27
N LEU A 98 5.99 -8.00 0.28
CA LEU A 98 6.72 -8.69 1.35
C LEU A 98 8.20 -8.24 1.38
N GLU A 99 8.85 -8.09 0.23
CA GLU A 99 10.23 -7.59 0.17
C GLU A 99 10.35 -6.13 0.56
N ILE A 100 9.40 -5.27 0.16
CA ILE A 100 9.34 -3.88 0.62
C ILE A 100 9.23 -3.86 2.15
N GLN A 101 8.30 -4.62 2.73
CA GLN A 101 8.08 -4.65 4.17
C GLN A 101 9.30 -5.17 4.93
N ARG A 102 9.89 -6.28 4.49
CA ARG A 102 11.14 -6.81 5.09
C ARG A 102 12.27 -5.80 5.03
N THR A 103 12.44 -5.13 3.90
CA THR A 103 13.48 -4.11 3.71
C THR A 103 13.28 -2.94 4.68
N LEU A 104 12.06 -2.42 4.78
CA LEU A 104 11.76 -1.29 5.66
C LEU A 104 11.83 -1.66 7.15
N ILE A 105 11.43 -2.87 7.55
CA ILE A 105 11.59 -3.34 8.94
C ILE A 105 13.06 -3.45 9.29
N ARG A 106 13.88 -4.10 8.46
CA ARG A 106 15.34 -4.17 8.67
C ARG A 106 15.95 -2.77 8.76
N ARG A 107 15.50 -1.84 7.91
CA ARG A 107 15.98 -0.45 7.94
C ARG A 107 15.58 0.27 9.22
N ALA A 108 14.36 0.07 9.72
CA ALA A 108 13.92 0.63 10.99
C ALA A 108 14.73 0.09 12.17
N GLU A 109 15.08 -1.20 12.15
CA GLU A 109 15.95 -1.83 13.15
C GLU A 109 17.37 -1.26 13.11
N GLN A 110 17.96 -1.07 11.92
CA GLN A 110 19.28 -0.42 11.77
C GLN A 110 19.30 1.03 12.26
N LEU A 111 18.14 1.69 12.30
CA LEU A 111 17.98 3.06 12.77
C LEU A 111 17.53 3.12 14.25
N ASP A 112 17.46 1.97 14.93
CA ASP A 112 17.01 1.84 16.31
C ASP A 112 15.64 2.48 16.57
N ILE A 113 14.72 2.41 15.58
CA ILE A 113 13.37 2.97 15.72
C ILE A 113 12.58 2.09 16.70
N PRO A 114 12.07 2.63 17.84
CA PRO A 114 11.29 1.84 18.78
C PRO A 114 9.96 1.38 18.16
N VAL A 115 9.67 0.08 18.25
CA VAL A 115 8.41 -0.51 17.80
C VAL A 115 7.68 -1.12 19.00
N LEU A 116 6.51 -0.54 19.32
CA LEU A 116 5.58 -1.12 20.30
C LEU A 116 4.64 -2.10 19.60
N ASP A 117 5.12 -3.31 19.36
CA ASP A 117 4.31 -4.35 18.73
C ASP A 117 3.21 -4.86 19.67
N GLY A 118 2.08 -5.28 19.11
CA GLY A 118 0.93 -5.80 19.86
C GLY A 118 0.14 -4.75 20.64
N VAL A 119 0.46 -3.46 20.52
CA VAL A 119 -0.33 -2.37 21.13
C VAL A 119 -1.44 -1.94 20.19
N TYR A 120 -2.69 -2.11 20.63
CA TYR A 120 -3.86 -1.67 19.89
C TYR A 120 -4.28 -0.26 20.35
N ILE A 121 -4.22 0.71 19.43
CA ILE A 121 -4.57 2.11 19.69
C ILE A 121 -6.09 2.29 19.56
N THR A 122 -6.73 2.77 20.61
CA THR A 122 -8.19 2.97 20.65
C THR A 122 -8.61 4.42 20.63
N ARG A 123 -7.69 5.36 20.90
CA ARG A 123 -8.01 6.78 20.96
C ARG A 123 -6.80 7.66 20.67
N LEU A 124 -7.01 8.73 19.93
CA LEU A 124 -6.06 9.85 19.87
C LEU A 124 -6.34 10.84 21.00
N LEU A 125 -5.28 11.35 21.61
CA LEU A 125 -5.36 12.34 22.68
C LEU A 125 -5.46 13.73 22.04
N VAL A 126 -6.53 14.44 22.33
CA VAL A 126 -6.82 15.76 21.73
C VAL A 126 -7.12 16.77 22.83
N HIS A 127 -6.51 17.94 22.74
CA HIS A 127 -6.78 19.10 23.59
C HIS A 127 -6.84 20.35 22.71
N ASP A 128 -7.91 21.13 22.84
CA ASP A 128 -8.14 22.36 22.06
C ASP A 128 -7.94 22.19 20.53
N GLY A 129 -8.40 21.04 20.01
CA GLY A 129 -8.28 20.69 18.59
C GLY A 129 -6.88 20.24 18.14
N ALA A 130 -5.91 20.17 19.04
CA ALA A 130 -4.57 19.66 18.78
C ALA A 130 -4.39 18.22 19.29
N VAL A 131 -3.88 17.34 18.43
CA VAL A 131 -3.49 15.98 18.81
C VAL A 131 -2.15 16.04 19.53
N PHE A 132 -2.05 15.43 20.72
CA PHE A 132 -0.81 15.40 21.53
C PHE A 132 -0.37 13.99 21.94
N GLY A 133 -0.97 12.96 21.34
CA GLY A 133 -0.62 11.58 21.64
C GLY A 133 -1.70 10.56 21.30
N ALA A 134 -1.54 9.36 21.87
CA ALA A 134 -2.47 8.25 21.70
C ALA A 134 -2.61 7.42 22.98
N TYR A 135 -3.75 6.74 23.10
CA TYR A 135 -4.03 5.75 24.13
C TYR A 135 -4.31 4.39 23.50
N GLY A 136 -3.78 3.34 24.11
CA GLY A 136 -3.97 1.97 23.67
C GLY A 136 -3.67 0.95 24.76
N PHE A 137 -3.70 -0.33 24.39
CA PHE A 137 -3.36 -1.42 25.31
C PHE A 137 -2.67 -2.58 24.58
N ASP A 138 -1.88 -3.33 25.33
CA ASP A 138 -1.24 -4.57 24.89
C ASP A 138 -2.29 -5.67 24.69
N LEU A 139 -2.33 -6.27 23.50
CA LEU A 139 -3.28 -7.32 23.16
C LEU A 139 -3.05 -8.64 23.94
N THR A 140 -1.86 -8.87 24.48
CA THR A 140 -1.50 -10.10 25.19
C THR A 140 -1.80 -10.02 26.68
N ASN A 141 -1.41 -8.92 27.33
CA ASN A 141 -1.48 -8.79 28.79
C ASN A 141 -2.42 -7.67 29.29
N GLY A 142 -3.01 -6.89 28.38
CA GLY A 142 -3.94 -5.81 28.72
C GLY A 142 -3.30 -4.56 29.34
N LYS A 143 -1.97 -4.49 29.42
CA LYS A 143 -1.25 -3.30 29.92
C LYS A 143 -1.62 -2.08 29.08
N ARG A 144 -2.00 -1.02 29.76
CA ARG A 144 -2.41 0.24 29.14
C ARG A 144 -1.20 1.09 28.81
N TYR A 145 -1.25 1.77 27.67
CA TYR A 145 -0.24 2.72 27.21
C TYR A 145 -0.87 4.09 27.03
N LEU A 146 -0.18 5.09 27.57
CA LEU A 146 -0.40 6.50 27.28
C LEU A 146 0.87 7.01 26.59
N ILE A 147 0.75 7.39 25.32
CA ILE A 147 1.87 7.81 24.48
C ILE A 147 1.70 9.30 24.23
N HIS A 148 2.63 10.11 24.72
CA HIS A 148 2.69 11.54 24.40
C HIS A 148 3.57 11.75 23.17
N ALA A 149 3.14 12.60 22.25
CA ALA A 149 3.90 12.94 21.06
C ALA A 149 3.49 14.32 20.53
N ASP A 150 4.45 15.07 19.99
CA ASP A 150 4.18 16.37 19.36
C ASP A 150 3.42 16.23 18.03
N ALA A 151 3.51 15.06 17.40
CA ALA A 151 2.81 14.73 16.16
C ALA A 151 2.44 13.24 16.14
N VAL A 152 1.29 12.94 15.54
CA VAL A 152 0.81 11.56 15.33
C VAL A 152 0.50 11.37 13.85
N ILE A 153 1.06 10.31 13.25
CA ILE A 153 0.80 9.91 11.87
C ILE A 153 -0.04 8.63 11.90
N LEU A 154 -1.23 8.67 11.29
CA LEU A 154 -2.05 7.49 11.10
C LEU A 154 -1.67 6.80 9.78
N ALA A 155 -1.15 5.57 9.89
CA ALA A 155 -0.81 4.70 8.76
C ALA A 155 -1.39 3.28 8.92
N ALA A 156 -2.60 3.18 9.48
CA ALA A 156 -3.21 1.92 9.94
C ALA A 156 -4.10 1.22 8.90
N GLY A 157 -3.80 1.37 7.60
CA GLY A 157 -4.51 0.68 6.52
C GLY A 157 -5.92 1.19 6.24
N GLY A 158 -6.68 0.38 5.50
CA GLY A 158 -7.99 0.72 4.94
C GLY A 158 -9.19 0.25 5.79
N HIS A 159 -10.37 0.18 5.15
CA HIS A 159 -11.65 -0.15 5.78
C HIS A 159 -12.43 -1.26 5.06
N THR A 160 -11.75 -2.03 4.19
CA THR A 160 -12.35 -2.98 3.26
C THR A 160 -12.92 -4.26 3.90
N ARG A 161 -12.77 -4.46 5.23
CA ARG A 161 -13.41 -5.58 5.94
C ARG A 161 -14.88 -5.39 6.27
N ILE A 162 -15.48 -4.25 5.92
CA ILE A 162 -16.94 -4.09 5.99
C ILE A 162 -17.67 -4.86 4.87
N TRP A 163 -16.96 -5.32 3.82
CA TRP A 163 -17.53 -6.17 2.76
C TRP A 163 -17.37 -7.66 3.07
N ARG A 164 -18.39 -8.45 2.69
CA ARG A 164 -18.38 -9.91 2.84
C ARG A 164 -17.23 -10.56 2.07
N ARG A 165 -17.03 -10.16 0.80
CA ARG A 165 -15.94 -10.62 -0.06
C ARG A 165 -14.96 -9.48 -0.26
N THR A 166 -13.70 -9.72 0.08
CA THR A 166 -12.66 -8.69 0.13
C THR A 166 -11.29 -9.37 0.12
N SER A 167 -10.29 -8.71 -0.46
CA SER A 167 -8.91 -9.19 -0.47
C SER A 167 -8.19 -9.02 0.87
N SER A 168 -8.80 -8.29 1.80
CA SER A 168 -8.29 -8.17 3.16
C SER A 168 -8.56 -9.43 3.98
N ARG A 169 -7.56 -9.88 4.73
CA ARG A 169 -7.67 -10.96 5.71
C ARG A 169 -8.65 -10.56 6.81
N ARG A 170 -9.14 -11.56 7.56
CA ARG A 170 -10.25 -11.40 8.51
C ARG A 170 -10.04 -10.28 9.53
N ASP A 171 -8.82 -10.12 10.05
CA ASP A 171 -8.50 -9.32 11.22
C ASP A 171 -7.65 -8.06 10.90
N GLU A 172 -7.76 -7.51 9.68
CA GLU A 172 -7.04 -6.30 9.24
C GLU A 172 -7.96 -5.35 8.45
N ASN A 173 -7.55 -4.11 8.15
CA ASN A 173 -8.34 -3.17 7.35
C ASN A 173 -9.80 -2.99 7.84
N THR A 174 -9.98 -2.88 9.15
CA THR A 174 -11.28 -2.73 9.83
C THR A 174 -11.78 -1.28 9.90
N GLY A 175 -11.04 -0.31 9.36
CA GLY A 175 -11.41 1.10 9.36
C GLY A 175 -11.05 1.84 10.65
N ASP A 176 -10.13 1.30 11.45
CA ASP A 176 -9.73 1.90 12.72
C ASP A 176 -9.12 3.29 12.53
N SER A 177 -8.30 3.49 11.49
CA SER A 177 -7.74 4.80 11.13
C SER A 177 -8.82 5.84 10.83
N PHE A 178 -9.90 5.42 10.16
CA PHE A 178 -11.02 6.30 9.79
C PHE A 178 -11.74 6.76 11.04
N ARG A 179 -12.04 5.82 11.95
CA ARG A 179 -12.66 6.11 13.24
C ARG A 179 -11.78 7.03 14.09
N LEU A 180 -10.50 6.69 14.27
CA LEU A 180 -9.56 7.48 15.07
C LEU A 180 -9.44 8.92 14.56
N ALA A 181 -9.40 9.10 13.25
CA ALA A 181 -9.35 10.42 12.63
C ALA A 181 -10.62 11.24 12.92
N VAL A 182 -11.81 10.65 12.72
CA VAL A 182 -13.09 11.33 12.97
C VAL A 182 -13.27 11.66 14.45
N GLU A 183 -12.95 10.75 15.35
CA GLU A 183 -13.01 11.00 16.81
C GLU A 183 -12.04 12.10 17.24
N ALA A 184 -10.94 12.30 16.52
CA ALA A 184 -10.00 13.40 16.73
C ALA A 184 -10.43 14.73 16.10
N GLY A 185 -11.58 14.77 15.41
CA GLY A 185 -12.12 15.97 14.76
C GLY A 185 -11.72 16.15 13.29
N ALA A 186 -11.07 15.16 12.67
CA ALA A 186 -10.77 15.20 11.25
C ALA A 186 -12.02 14.90 10.40
N ARG A 187 -11.96 15.30 9.12
CA ARG A 187 -12.97 14.93 8.12
C ARG A 187 -12.40 13.85 7.22
N LEU A 188 -13.22 12.86 6.91
CA LEU A 188 -12.93 11.88 5.87
C LEU A 188 -13.33 12.44 4.51
N ARG A 189 -12.59 12.06 3.48
CA ARG A 189 -12.86 12.43 2.10
C ARG A 189 -12.97 11.17 1.26
N ASP A 190 -13.96 11.15 0.35
CA ASP A 190 -14.17 10.15 -0.68
C ASP A 190 -14.25 8.69 -0.14
N ALA A 191 -14.81 8.51 1.05
CA ALA A 191 -14.93 7.18 1.70
C ALA A 191 -15.88 6.23 0.93
N GLU A 192 -16.72 6.77 0.05
CA GLU A 192 -17.58 6.05 -0.88
C GLU A 192 -16.83 5.46 -2.08
N LEU A 193 -15.61 5.94 -2.38
CA LEU A 193 -14.82 5.47 -3.53
C LEU A 193 -14.06 4.18 -3.17
N VAL A 194 -14.70 3.05 -3.44
CA VAL A 194 -14.18 1.72 -3.10
C VAL A 194 -13.77 0.97 -4.37
N GLN A 195 -12.52 0.52 -4.43
CA GLN A 195 -12.02 -0.25 -5.56
C GLN A 195 -12.35 -1.74 -5.42
N PHE A 196 -12.93 -2.32 -6.47
CA PHE A 196 -13.14 -3.76 -6.60
C PHE A 196 -12.13 -4.33 -7.60
N HIS A 197 -11.28 -5.23 -7.13
CA HIS A 197 -10.36 -5.92 -8.01
C HIS A 197 -11.10 -6.98 -8.85
N PRO A 198 -10.90 -7.05 -10.18
CA PRO A 198 -11.72 -7.88 -11.07
C PRO A 198 -11.52 -9.39 -10.88
N SER A 199 -10.35 -9.83 -10.41
CA SER A 199 -9.96 -11.24 -10.32
C SER A 199 -9.69 -11.72 -8.89
N GLY A 200 -10.66 -11.53 -8.00
CA GLY A 200 -10.66 -12.18 -6.68
C GLY A 200 -11.19 -13.62 -6.77
N ILE A 201 -10.53 -14.56 -6.11
CA ILE A 201 -11.00 -15.96 -6.02
C ILE A 201 -12.39 -16.00 -5.36
N ILE A 202 -13.31 -16.78 -5.91
CA ILE A 202 -14.69 -16.90 -5.39
C ILE A 202 -14.85 -18.18 -4.55
N GLU A 203 -14.20 -19.27 -4.96
CA GLU A 203 -14.25 -20.58 -4.34
C GLU A 203 -12.88 -21.27 -4.36
N PRO A 204 -12.58 -22.17 -3.39
CA PRO A 204 -13.39 -22.49 -2.20
C PRO A 204 -13.47 -21.32 -1.20
N GLU A 205 -14.46 -21.33 -0.30
CA GLU A 205 -14.74 -20.20 0.62
C GLU A 205 -13.53 -19.79 1.48
N ASN A 206 -12.66 -20.74 1.83
CA ASN A 206 -11.40 -20.46 2.56
C ASN A 206 -10.35 -19.72 1.73
N ALA A 207 -10.48 -19.69 0.40
CA ALA A 207 -9.66 -18.90 -0.52
C ALA A 207 -10.40 -17.67 -1.07
N ALA A 208 -11.68 -17.50 -0.75
CA ALA A 208 -12.51 -16.42 -1.27
C ALA A 208 -11.93 -15.04 -0.92
N GLY A 209 -11.85 -14.17 -1.91
CA GLY A 209 -11.26 -12.83 -1.80
C GLY A 209 -9.75 -12.79 -2.09
N THR A 210 -9.06 -13.93 -2.11
CA THR A 210 -7.63 -13.97 -2.47
C THR A 210 -7.40 -13.38 -3.84
N LEU A 211 -6.42 -12.49 -3.93
CA LEU A 211 -6.11 -11.75 -5.14
C LEU A 211 -5.39 -12.63 -6.15
N VAL A 212 -5.92 -12.75 -7.37
CA VAL A 212 -5.11 -13.12 -8.54
C VAL A 212 -4.54 -11.83 -9.12
N SER A 213 -3.21 -11.70 -9.12
CA SER A 213 -2.51 -10.49 -9.56
C SER A 213 -2.94 -10.05 -10.96
N GLU A 214 -3.11 -8.74 -11.14
CA GLU A 214 -3.35 -8.13 -12.45
C GLU A 214 -2.24 -8.43 -13.47
N ALA A 215 -1.02 -8.72 -12.99
CA ALA A 215 0.07 -9.20 -13.84
C ALA A 215 -0.33 -10.44 -14.65
N ALA A 216 -1.19 -11.33 -14.13
CA ALA A 216 -1.66 -12.48 -14.89
C ALA A 216 -2.39 -12.07 -16.19
N ARG A 217 -3.13 -10.96 -16.19
CA ARG A 217 -3.75 -10.39 -17.39
C ARG A 217 -2.73 -9.66 -18.27
N GLY A 218 -1.82 -8.91 -17.65
CA GLY A 218 -0.74 -8.20 -18.35
C GLY A 218 0.17 -9.15 -19.14
N GLU A 219 0.39 -10.36 -18.63
CA GLU A 219 1.22 -11.42 -19.23
C GLU A 219 0.42 -12.35 -20.18
N GLY A 220 -0.81 -11.97 -20.57
CA GLY A 220 -1.60 -12.67 -21.59
C GLY A 220 -2.75 -13.54 -21.09
N GLY A 221 -3.07 -13.49 -19.80
CA GLY A 221 -4.25 -14.17 -19.24
C GLY A 221 -5.56 -13.63 -19.84
N ILE A 222 -6.49 -14.54 -20.16
CA ILE A 222 -7.76 -14.24 -20.82
C ILE A 222 -8.93 -14.54 -19.88
N LEU A 223 -9.84 -13.58 -19.73
CA LEU A 223 -11.13 -13.80 -19.05
C LEU A 223 -12.12 -14.42 -20.04
N ARG A 224 -12.72 -15.54 -19.67
CA ARG A 224 -13.76 -16.24 -20.45
C ARG A 224 -15.08 -16.23 -19.69
N ASN A 225 -16.18 -16.21 -20.42
CA ASN A 225 -17.51 -16.37 -19.83
C ASN A 225 -17.94 -17.85 -19.93
N ALA A 226 -19.18 -18.16 -19.58
CA ALA A 226 -19.70 -19.53 -19.62
C ALA A 226 -19.75 -20.15 -21.03
N LEU A 227 -19.62 -19.35 -22.09
CA LEU A 227 -19.59 -19.77 -23.49
C LEU A 227 -18.16 -19.98 -24.02
N GLY A 228 -17.14 -19.68 -23.22
CA GLY A 228 -15.73 -19.66 -23.61
C GLY A 228 -15.20 -18.27 -23.90
#